data_AF-A0A7S1YIV2-F1
#
_entry.id   AF-A0A7S1YIV2-F1
#
_cell.length_a   1.000
_cell.length_b   1.000
_cell.length_c   1.000
_cell.angle_alpha   90.00
_cell.angle_beta   90.00
_cell.angle_gamma   90.00
#
_symmetry.space_group_name_H-M   'P 1'
#
loop_
_entity.id
_entity.type
_entity.pdbx_description
1 polymer ?
#
loop_
_entity_poly.entity_id
_entity_poly.type
_entity_poly.pdbx_seq_one_letter_code
_entity_poly.pdbx_strand_id
1 'polypeptide(L)'
;PTADKAGPILEPTPAAKTQQSKFSELPSRAKVFCYGDSLTAGVGDGDIQSFSPYSRYLEEALTGQFPDTDRPRIEGLVSHKGLPGWTTEEMVAQWNDTQHGLGGQLDRISTYLTDDSGDDGGIIVLILAGTNDLRAETRPSAETILGNIQALHEAALAHPMVKRTLAINIPSGGFLVDSPSKKGVLREVNEGLLAFTQSNPKVLHKRFPFRFRPHSPYFTSDRLHLSEKGYEVLGKSLAPSVKHLLKQLACAEKAAKRNSQLVEATADGCDEEDYIPAISDKPFNGNVFCYGDEHTAGAISDEIIDESLFTPYATFLEKELTGELEAQSSTTPKVDHLGVHDWTAKKMLEKLNLEYVGLLSRIDDPSSPSSFDVVIIMAGTNDLFVESDATTIEKELLQNIIGLHEAALSNPKVKATIAVDIPPSGYLEDHPIKDTMAQNVNLGLLEYAQSNPR
;
A
#
# COMPACT_ATOMS: atom_id res chain seq x y z
N PRO A 1 -56.59 4.75 -35.21
CA PRO A 1 -55.30 5.39 -35.58
C PRO A 1 -54.81 6.23 -34.39
N THR A 2 -53.88 5.82 -33.54
CA THR A 2 -52.65 5.03 -33.72
C THR A 2 -52.34 4.35 -32.38
N ALA A 3 -52.03 3.05 -32.41
CA ALA A 3 -51.58 2.31 -31.23
C ALA A 3 -50.06 2.41 -31.10
N ASP A 4 -49.60 2.78 -29.90
CA ASP A 4 -48.21 2.85 -29.49
C ASP A 4 -47.55 1.47 -29.53
N LYS A 5 -46.43 1.38 -30.24
CA LYS A 5 -45.52 0.23 -30.21
C LYS A 5 -44.43 0.51 -29.19
N ALA A 6 -44.52 -0.12 -28.03
CA ALA A 6 -43.39 -0.25 -27.11
C ALA A 6 -42.26 -1.03 -27.81
N GLY A 7 -41.11 -0.38 -27.95
CA GLY A 7 -39.89 -1.01 -28.47
C GLY A 7 -39.33 -2.05 -27.49
N PRO A 8 -38.56 -3.03 -27.98
CA PRO A 8 -38.02 -4.10 -27.16
C PRO A 8 -37.02 -3.55 -26.13
N ILE A 9 -37.21 -3.93 -24.87
CA ILE A 9 -36.26 -3.71 -23.78
C ILE A 9 -35.02 -4.55 -24.13
N LEU A 10 -33.92 -3.88 -24.48
CA LEU A 10 -32.64 -4.54 -24.73
C LEU A 10 -32.11 -5.10 -23.41
N GLU A 11 -31.97 -6.42 -23.33
CA GLU A 11 -31.30 -7.04 -22.20
C GLU A 11 -29.83 -6.59 -22.14
N PRO A 12 -29.29 -6.30 -20.94
CA PRO A 12 -27.90 -5.88 -20.79
C PRO A 12 -26.98 -7.00 -21.28
N THR A 13 -26.02 -6.60 -22.13
CA THR A 13 -25.02 -7.49 -22.71
C THR A 13 -24.21 -8.23 -21.62
N PRO A 14 -23.74 -9.47 -21.88
CA PRO A 14 -23.01 -10.28 -20.89
C PRO A 14 -21.81 -9.56 -20.24
N ALA A 15 -21.12 -8.68 -20.97
CA ALA A 15 -20.01 -7.88 -20.46
C ALA A 15 -20.42 -6.91 -19.32
N ALA A 16 -21.66 -6.40 -19.33
CA ALA A 16 -22.18 -5.54 -18.26
C ALA A 16 -22.51 -6.35 -16.99
N LYS A 17 -22.96 -7.62 -17.13
CA LYS A 17 -23.22 -8.52 -16.00
C LYS A 17 -21.92 -8.96 -15.30
N THR A 18 -20.83 -9.18 -16.03
CA THR A 18 -19.53 -9.58 -15.46
C THR A 18 -18.86 -8.47 -14.65
N GLN A 19 -19.08 -7.19 -14.96
CA GLN A 19 -18.58 -6.09 -14.13
C GLN A 19 -19.42 -5.85 -12.87
N GLN A 20 -20.71 -6.17 -12.90
CA GLN A 20 -21.61 -6.02 -11.75
C GLN A 20 -21.25 -7.00 -10.60
N SER A 21 -20.70 -8.18 -10.91
CA SER A 21 -20.30 -9.16 -9.89
C SER A 21 -18.98 -8.83 -9.16
N LYS A 22 -18.17 -7.88 -9.66
CA LYS A 22 -16.93 -7.45 -8.97
C LYS A 22 -17.20 -6.40 -7.89
N PHE A 23 -18.34 -5.70 -7.94
CA PHE A 23 -18.70 -4.67 -6.95
C PHE A 23 -19.38 -5.21 -5.70
N SER A 24 -19.90 -6.45 -5.72
CA SER A 24 -20.51 -7.09 -4.56
C SER A 24 -19.50 -7.48 -3.46
N GLU A 25 -18.21 -7.23 -3.65
CA GLU A 25 -17.17 -7.53 -2.66
C GLU A 25 -16.90 -6.40 -1.67
N LEU A 26 -17.28 -5.15 -1.98
CA LEU A 26 -17.12 -4.07 -1.02
C LEU A 26 -18.19 -4.20 0.08
N PRO A 27 -17.82 -4.05 1.36
CA PRO A 27 -18.80 -4.04 2.43
C PRO A 27 -19.80 -2.93 2.15
N SER A 28 -21.09 -3.28 2.07
CA SER A 28 -22.16 -2.39 1.64
C SER A 28 -22.32 -1.13 2.52
N ARG A 29 -21.66 -1.11 3.69
CA ARG A 29 -21.79 -0.06 4.71
C ARG A 29 -20.48 0.57 5.15
N ALA A 30 -19.33 0.15 4.61
CA ALA A 30 -18.09 0.80 5.00
C ALA A 30 -17.98 2.18 4.35
N LYS A 31 -17.48 3.15 5.10
CA LYS A 31 -17.34 4.54 4.66
C LYS A 31 -15.90 5.00 4.76
N VAL A 32 -15.52 5.88 3.86
CA VAL A 32 -14.21 6.51 3.84
C VAL A 32 -14.37 7.98 4.17
N PHE A 33 -13.60 8.48 5.13
CA PHE A 33 -13.60 9.88 5.51
C PHE A 33 -12.21 10.49 5.38
N CYS A 34 -12.08 11.51 4.54
CA CYS A 34 -10.82 12.25 4.35
C CYS A 34 -10.82 13.51 5.21
N TYR A 35 -9.86 13.65 6.12
CA TYR A 35 -9.72 14.78 7.03
C TYR A 35 -8.36 15.46 6.83
N GLY A 36 -8.31 16.78 6.80
CA GLY A 36 -7.05 17.48 6.55
C GLY A 36 -7.16 18.98 6.35
N ASP A 37 -6.17 19.54 5.68
CA ASP A 37 -6.03 20.97 5.42
C ASP A 37 -6.63 21.40 4.05
N SER A 38 -6.04 22.41 3.41
CA SER A 38 -6.46 22.89 2.08
C SER A 38 -6.33 21.84 0.98
N LEU A 39 -5.38 20.90 1.09
CA LEU A 39 -5.24 19.83 0.12
C LEU A 39 -6.40 18.83 0.22
N THR A 40 -6.91 18.58 1.42
CA THR A 40 -8.11 17.75 1.58
C THR A 40 -9.37 18.48 1.11
N ALA A 41 -9.42 19.81 1.26
CA ALA A 41 -10.53 20.62 0.74
C ALA A 41 -10.54 20.68 -0.79
N GLY A 42 -9.39 20.44 -1.45
CA GLY A 42 -9.29 20.58 -2.90
C GLY A 42 -9.04 22.00 -3.37
N VAL A 43 -8.42 22.87 -2.55
CA VAL A 43 -8.12 24.26 -2.94
C VAL A 43 -7.22 24.27 -4.18
N GLY A 44 -7.55 25.08 -5.19
CA GLY A 44 -6.80 25.23 -6.45
C GLY A 44 -6.31 26.67 -6.71
N ASP A 45 -5.97 26.98 -7.97
CA ASP A 45 -5.46 28.29 -8.41
C ASP A 45 -6.55 29.38 -8.34
N GLY A 46 -6.54 30.20 -7.29
CA GLY A 46 -7.04 31.58 -7.28
C GLY A 46 -8.56 31.80 -7.28
N ASP A 47 -9.37 30.81 -7.64
CA ASP A 47 -10.83 30.88 -7.49
C ASP A 47 -11.27 30.03 -6.29
N ILE A 48 -11.66 30.70 -5.21
CA ILE A 48 -12.24 30.08 -4.01
C ILE A 48 -13.48 29.25 -4.37
N GLN A 49 -14.08 29.42 -5.56
CA GLN A 49 -15.25 28.66 -5.99
C GLN A 49 -14.93 27.30 -6.63
N SER A 50 -13.70 27.03 -7.07
CA SER A 50 -13.35 25.76 -7.72
C SER A 50 -12.57 24.83 -6.79
N PHE A 51 -13.29 24.07 -5.95
CA PHE A 51 -12.71 23.00 -5.15
C PHE A 51 -12.68 21.68 -5.93
N SER A 52 -11.52 21.03 -5.97
CA SER A 52 -11.32 19.71 -6.61
C SER A 52 -10.76 18.69 -5.61
N PRO A 53 -11.51 18.33 -4.54
CA PRO A 53 -10.99 17.47 -3.49
C PRO A 53 -10.62 16.08 -4.02
N TYR A 54 -9.48 15.54 -3.59
CA TYR A 54 -9.04 14.20 -4.02
C TYR A 54 -10.02 13.09 -3.65
N SER A 55 -10.89 13.32 -2.66
CA SER A 55 -11.93 12.37 -2.24
C SER A 55 -12.89 12.00 -3.38
N ARG A 56 -13.14 12.94 -4.31
CA ARG A 56 -13.97 12.70 -5.49
C ARG A 56 -13.32 11.64 -6.38
N TYR A 57 -12.05 11.83 -6.73
CA TYR A 57 -11.34 10.89 -7.61
C TYR A 57 -11.06 9.56 -6.91
N LEU A 58 -10.91 9.57 -5.59
CA LEU A 58 -10.87 8.36 -4.78
C LEU A 58 -12.19 7.59 -4.88
N GLU A 59 -13.34 8.24 -4.71
CA GLU A 59 -14.65 7.58 -4.86
C GLU A 59 -14.85 7.02 -6.26
N GLU A 60 -14.50 7.77 -7.31
CA GLU A 60 -14.54 7.32 -8.70
C GLU A 60 -13.65 6.08 -8.91
N ALA A 61 -12.43 6.06 -8.35
CA ALA A 61 -11.52 4.92 -8.44
C ALA A 61 -11.97 3.69 -7.62
N LEU A 62 -12.69 3.90 -6.52
CA LEU A 62 -13.27 2.84 -5.69
C LEU A 62 -14.48 2.21 -6.37
N THR A 63 -15.37 3.03 -6.93
CA THR A 63 -16.66 2.64 -7.52
C THR A 63 -16.59 2.31 -9.01
N GLY A 64 -15.49 2.66 -9.69
CA GLY A 64 -15.37 2.55 -11.15
C GLY A 64 -16.43 3.35 -11.92
N GLN A 65 -17.16 4.24 -11.25
CA GLN A 65 -18.19 5.09 -11.85
C GLN A 65 -17.59 6.46 -12.15
N PHE A 66 -17.64 6.85 -13.41
CA PHE A 66 -17.31 8.21 -13.83
C PHE A 66 -18.57 9.08 -13.82
N PRO A 67 -18.46 10.38 -13.53
CA PRO A 67 -19.59 11.31 -13.49
C PRO A 67 -20.38 11.41 -14.80
N ASP A 68 -19.81 10.95 -15.92
CA ASP A 68 -20.43 10.97 -17.26
C ASP A 68 -21.18 9.67 -17.62
N THR A 69 -21.39 8.77 -16.66
CA THR A 69 -22.14 7.53 -16.88
C THR A 69 -23.52 7.64 -16.28
N ASP A 70 -24.56 7.22 -17.02
CA ASP A 70 -25.98 7.18 -16.57
C ASP A 70 -26.24 6.23 -15.37
N ARG A 71 -25.19 5.75 -14.69
CA ARG A 71 -25.30 4.89 -13.53
C ARG A 71 -25.47 5.74 -12.27
N PRO A 72 -26.41 5.39 -11.38
CA PRO A 72 -26.54 6.09 -10.11
C PRO A 72 -25.23 5.96 -9.33
N ARG A 73 -24.67 7.11 -8.94
CA ARG A 73 -23.49 7.18 -8.07
C ARG A 73 -23.83 6.47 -6.76
N ILE A 74 -22.90 5.68 -6.22
CA ILE A 74 -22.98 5.25 -4.82
C ILE A 74 -22.66 6.48 -3.98
N GLU A 75 -23.67 7.34 -3.79
CA GLU A 75 -23.48 8.60 -3.09
C GLU A 75 -23.01 8.37 -1.65
N GLY A 76 -21.95 9.11 -1.29
CA GLY A 76 -21.45 9.17 0.08
C GLY A 76 -20.67 7.94 0.51
N LEU A 77 -20.00 7.21 -0.40
CA LEU A 77 -18.99 6.21 -0.01
C LEU A 77 -17.77 6.93 0.59
N VAL A 78 -17.34 8.01 -0.05
CA VAL A 78 -16.22 8.83 0.38
C VAL A 78 -16.72 10.23 0.71
N SER A 79 -16.47 10.67 1.94
CA SER A 79 -16.72 12.03 2.39
C SER A 79 -15.41 12.71 2.76
N HIS A 80 -15.40 14.03 2.81
CA HIS A 80 -14.20 14.78 3.20
C HIS A 80 -14.52 16.03 4.00
N LYS A 81 -13.54 16.46 4.79
CA LYS A 81 -13.50 17.75 5.47
C LYS A 81 -12.08 18.28 5.43
N GLY A 82 -11.85 19.25 4.56
CA GLY A 82 -10.62 20.03 4.55
C GLY A 82 -10.77 21.33 5.31
N LEU A 83 -9.68 21.78 5.93
CA LEU A 83 -9.58 22.95 6.78
C LEU A 83 -8.47 23.87 6.24
N PRO A 84 -8.73 24.64 5.17
CA PRO A 84 -7.72 25.49 4.56
C PRO A 84 -7.07 26.45 5.56
N GLY A 85 -5.74 26.47 5.56
CA GLY A 85 -4.93 27.32 6.44
C GLY A 85 -4.66 26.74 7.84
N TRP A 86 -5.35 25.67 8.24
CA TRP A 86 -5.16 25.12 9.57
C TRP A 86 -3.86 24.32 9.70
N THR A 87 -3.17 24.51 10.82
CA THR A 87 -2.02 23.69 11.26
C THR A 87 -2.50 22.42 11.97
N THR A 88 -1.59 21.48 12.17
CA THR A 88 -1.89 20.27 12.95
C THR A 88 -2.30 20.59 14.39
N GLU A 89 -1.72 21.63 15.00
CA GLU A 89 -2.05 22.08 16.35
C GLU A 89 -3.50 22.58 16.42
N GLU A 90 -3.94 23.40 15.47
CA GLU A 90 -5.31 23.91 15.41
C GLU A 90 -6.32 22.78 15.19
N MET A 91 -5.98 21.81 14.32
CA MET A 91 -6.81 20.63 14.08
C MET A 91 -6.97 19.77 15.35
N VAL A 92 -5.92 19.61 16.15
CA VAL A 92 -5.99 18.90 17.44
C VAL A 92 -6.78 19.71 18.45
N ALA A 93 -6.52 21.02 18.59
CA ALA A 93 -7.22 21.87 19.55
C ALA A 93 -8.74 21.88 19.34
N GLN A 94 -9.18 21.73 18.09
CA GLN A 94 -10.58 21.75 17.70
C GLN A 94 -11.13 20.36 17.33
N TRP A 95 -10.45 19.26 17.69
CA TRP A 95 -10.85 17.92 17.22
C TRP A 95 -12.29 17.54 17.63
N ASN A 96 -12.77 18.03 18.76
CA ASN A 96 -14.13 17.84 19.27
C ASN A 96 -15.14 18.90 18.80
N ASP A 97 -14.72 19.88 18.00
CA ASP A 97 -15.65 20.86 17.47
C ASP A 97 -16.69 20.16 16.57
N THR A 98 -17.97 20.46 16.82
CA THR A 98 -19.07 19.78 16.15
C THR A 98 -19.18 20.09 14.66
N GLN A 99 -18.58 21.19 14.18
CA GLN A 99 -18.72 21.67 12.81
C GLN A 99 -17.46 21.41 11.97
N HIS A 100 -16.30 21.43 12.59
CA HIS A 100 -14.99 21.37 11.93
C HIS A 100 -14.11 20.25 12.45
N GLY A 101 -14.27 19.87 13.71
CA GLY A 101 -13.48 18.85 14.37
C GLY A 101 -13.72 17.44 13.84
N LEU A 102 -12.65 16.64 13.84
CA LEU A 102 -12.67 15.24 13.44
C LEU A 102 -13.75 14.42 14.16
N GLY A 103 -13.84 14.54 15.49
CA GLY A 103 -14.84 13.84 16.30
C GLY A 103 -16.26 14.20 15.90
N GLY A 104 -16.56 15.51 15.77
CA GLY A 104 -17.88 15.97 15.35
C GLY A 104 -18.27 15.53 13.94
N GLN A 105 -17.31 15.39 13.02
CA GLN A 105 -17.59 14.81 11.69
C GLN A 105 -17.82 13.29 11.75
N LEU A 106 -17.07 12.56 12.58
CA LEU A 106 -17.26 11.13 12.76
C LEU A 106 -18.62 10.80 13.38
N ASP A 107 -19.07 11.60 14.35
CA ASP A 107 -20.42 11.52 14.93
C ASP A 107 -21.50 11.73 13.86
N ARG A 108 -21.31 12.70 12.96
CA ARG A 108 -22.25 12.93 11.86
C ARG A 108 -22.26 11.82 10.83
N ILE A 109 -21.13 11.19 10.56
CA ILE A 109 -21.05 10.07 9.61
C ILE A 109 -21.68 8.83 10.22
N SER A 110 -21.46 8.60 11.53
CA SER A 110 -21.96 7.42 12.23
C SER A 110 -23.48 7.39 12.31
N THR A 111 -24.17 8.54 12.40
CA THR A 111 -25.64 8.58 12.39
C THR A 111 -26.25 8.04 11.09
N TYR A 112 -25.52 8.09 9.96
CA TYR A 112 -25.95 7.49 8.70
C TYR A 112 -25.56 6.01 8.58
N LEU A 113 -24.73 5.51 9.50
CA LEU A 113 -24.24 4.14 9.51
C LEU A 113 -24.99 3.24 10.48
N THR A 114 -25.63 3.79 11.50
CA THR A 114 -26.49 3.07 12.42
C THR A 114 -27.91 3.04 11.86
N ASP A 115 -28.32 1.95 11.24
CA ASP A 115 -29.74 1.64 11.05
C ASP A 115 -30.16 0.54 12.05
N ASP A 116 -31.46 0.27 12.12
CA ASP A 116 -32.04 -0.75 13.00
C ASP A 116 -31.58 -2.19 12.69
N SER A 117 -30.76 -2.41 11.65
CA SER A 117 -30.31 -3.74 11.25
C SER A 117 -29.21 -4.32 12.14
N GLY A 118 -28.64 -3.52 13.05
CA GLY A 118 -27.57 -3.96 13.95
C GLY A 118 -26.26 -4.36 13.25
N ASP A 119 -26.06 -3.94 11.99
CA ASP A 119 -24.83 -4.21 11.24
C ASP A 119 -23.88 -3.02 11.39
N ASP A 120 -22.85 -3.20 12.22
CA ASP A 120 -21.88 -2.16 12.60
C ASP A 120 -20.90 -1.89 11.44
N GLY A 121 -21.35 -1.14 10.43
CA GLY A 121 -20.48 -0.66 9.35
C GLY A 121 -19.23 0.07 9.87
N GLY A 122 -18.09 -0.08 9.19
CA GLY A 122 -16.83 0.56 9.60
C GLY A 122 -16.52 1.87 8.89
N ILE A 123 -15.88 2.80 9.59
CA ILE A 123 -15.27 4.01 9.00
C ILE A 123 -13.76 3.79 8.86
N ILE A 124 -13.22 4.16 7.70
CA ILE A 124 -11.79 4.32 7.44
C ILE A 124 -11.49 5.82 7.36
N VAL A 125 -10.57 6.31 8.19
CA VAL A 125 -10.19 7.75 8.19
C VAL A 125 -8.84 7.95 7.50
N LEU A 126 -8.79 8.83 6.51
CA LEU A 126 -7.56 9.25 5.84
C LEU A 126 -7.18 10.62 6.39
N ILE A 127 -5.94 10.78 6.86
CA ILE A 127 -5.45 12.05 7.40
C ILE A 127 -4.30 12.57 6.54
N LEU A 128 -4.45 13.79 6.03
CA LEU A 128 -3.44 14.56 5.33
C LEU A 128 -3.35 15.96 5.97
N ALA A 129 -2.35 16.17 6.82
CA ALA A 129 -2.17 17.40 7.58
C ALA A 129 -0.68 17.69 7.77
N GLY A 130 -0.34 18.96 8.05
CA GLY A 130 1.04 19.39 8.31
C GLY A 130 1.63 20.31 7.25
N THR A 131 0.94 20.57 6.13
CA THR A 131 1.46 21.45 5.08
C THR A 131 1.58 22.90 5.55
N ASN A 132 0.61 23.38 6.33
CA ASN A 132 0.61 24.73 6.88
C ASN A 132 1.67 24.92 7.97
N ASP A 133 1.93 23.88 8.78
CA ASP A 133 2.97 23.88 9.81
C ASP A 133 4.36 24.13 9.20
N LEU A 134 4.65 23.51 8.05
CA LEU A 134 5.91 23.72 7.33
C LEU A 134 5.98 25.11 6.66
N ARG A 135 4.83 25.75 6.44
CA ARG A 135 4.75 27.09 5.86
C ARG A 135 4.84 28.19 6.93
N ALA A 136 4.37 27.93 8.15
CA ALA A 136 4.29 28.90 9.23
C ALA A 136 5.61 29.67 9.46
N GLU A 137 5.47 30.96 9.81
CA GLU A 137 6.62 31.83 10.13
C GLU A 137 7.34 31.32 11.39
N THR A 138 6.57 31.12 12.46
CA THR A 138 6.99 30.42 13.68
C THR A 138 6.81 28.93 13.48
N ARG A 139 7.84 28.32 12.88
CA ARG A 139 7.81 26.89 12.52
C ARG A 139 7.83 26.00 13.76
N PRO A 140 6.85 25.10 13.94
CA PRO A 140 6.94 24.05 14.95
C PRO A 140 8.07 23.05 14.63
N SER A 141 8.55 22.32 15.64
CA SER A 141 9.53 21.25 15.42
C SER A 141 8.88 20.05 14.69
N ALA A 142 9.70 19.18 14.10
CA ALA A 142 9.22 17.93 13.52
C ALA A 142 8.47 17.08 14.57
N GLU A 143 8.97 17.04 15.80
CA GLU A 143 8.35 16.35 16.93
C GLU A 143 6.94 16.88 17.23
N THR A 144 6.75 18.21 17.26
CA THR A 144 5.43 18.81 17.49
C THR A 144 4.45 18.46 16.37
N ILE A 145 4.86 18.61 15.11
CA ILE A 145 4.01 18.31 13.95
C ILE A 145 3.61 16.82 13.97
N LEU A 146 4.60 15.94 14.15
CA LEU A 146 4.37 14.49 14.21
C LEU A 146 3.44 14.12 15.36
N GLY A 147 3.69 14.63 16.58
CA GLY A 147 2.87 14.35 17.75
C GLY A 147 1.42 14.78 17.56
N ASN A 148 1.18 15.92 16.94
CA ASN A 148 -0.17 16.37 16.62
C ASN A 148 -0.86 15.47 15.58
N ILE A 149 -0.16 15.04 14.53
CA ILE A 149 -0.73 14.12 13.54
C ILE A 149 -1.06 12.76 14.20
N GLN A 150 -0.16 12.24 15.05
CA GLN A 150 -0.40 11.02 15.83
C GLN A 150 -1.65 11.15 16.72
N ALA A 151 -1.78 12.28 17.42
CA ALA A 151 -2.95 12.55 18.26
C ALA A 151 -4.26 12.57 17.46
N LEU A 152 -4.26 13.08 16.22
CA LEU A 152 -5.44 13.02 15.34
C LEU A 152 -5.80 11.57 14.96
N HIS A 153 -4.81 10.72 14.65
CA HIS A 153 -5.03 9.31 14.36
C HIS A 153 -5.57 8.55 15.57
N GLU A 154 -5.01 8.79 16.76
CA GLU A 154 -5.46 8.20 18.01
C GLU A 154 -6.89 8.64 18.37
N ALA A 155 -7.19 9.93 18.23
CA ALA A 155 -8.53 10.46 18.44
C ALA A 155 -9.55 9.85 17.47
N ALA A 156 -9.18 9.66 16.20
CA ALA A 156 -10.02 8.95 15.23
C ALA A 156 -10.27 7.50 15.67
N LEU A 157 -9.21 6.76 16.02
CA LEU A 157 -9.29 5.35 16.42
C LEU A 157 -10.03 5.14 17.75
N ALA A 158 -10.12 6.16 18.60
CA ALA A 158 -10.93 6.14 19.81
C ALA A 158 -12.44 6.15 19.51
N HIS A 159 -12.86 6.61 18.34
CA HIS A 159 -14.25 6.61 17.93
C HIS A 159 -14.72 5.17 17.58
N PRO A 160 -15.80 4.63 18.18
CA PRO A 160 -16.18 3.22 18.05
C PRO A 160 -16.41 2.70 16.62
N MET A 161 -16.83 3.60 15.73
CA MET A 161 -17.09 3.28 14.33
C MET A 161 -15.83 3.27 13.46
N VAL A 162 -14.74 3.89 13.89
CA VAL A 162 -13.50 3.91 13.12
C VAL A 162 -12.76 2.61 13.33
N LYS A 163 -12.56 1.86 12.26
CA LYS A 163 -11.89 0.54 12.32
C LYS A 163 -10.40 0.64 11.99
N ARG A 164 -10.03 1.58 11.11
CA ARG A 164 -8.68 1.79 10.60
C ARG A 164 -8.48 3.25 10.23
N THR A 165 -7.22 3.67 10.20
CA THR A 165 -6.84 4.96 9.61
C THR A 165 -5.69 4.80 8.61
N LEU A 166 -5.54 5.77 7.72
CA LEU A 166 -4.46 5.84 6.73
C LEU A 166 -3.75 7.19 6.90
N ALA A 167 -2.48 7.15 7.30
CA ALA A 167 -1.59 8.30 7.41
C ALA A 167 -0.96 8.58 6.05
N ILE A 168 -1.20 9.78 5.52
CA ILE A 168 -0.63 10.22 4.24
C ILE A 168 0.54 11.15 4.53
N ASN A 169 1.69 10.89 3.91
CA ASN A 169 2.85 11.78 4.04
C ASN A 169 2.51 13.22 3.66
N ILE A 170 3.14 14.17 4.34
CA ILE A 170 3.10 15.57 3.95
C ILE A 170 3.80 15.69 2.58
N PRO A 171 3.16 16.29 1.57
CA PRO A 171 3.80 16.49 0.27
C PRO A 171 4.91 17.51 0.37
N SER A 172 5.89 17.37 -0.52
CA SER A 172 6.78 18.49 -0.82
C SER A 172 6.01 19.62 -1.51
N GLY A 173 6.32 20.87 -1.22
CA GLY A 173 5.82 22.05 -1.94
C GLY A 173 6.94 22.96 -2.42
N GLY A 174 6.63 23.90 -3.31
CA GLY A 174 7.58 24.88 -3.85
C GLY A 174 8.22 25.77 -2.79
N PHE A 175 7.53 26.01 -1.68
CA PHE A 175 8.07 26.72 -0.52
C PHE A 175 9.23 26.00 0.18
N LEU A 176 9.49 24.73 -0.16
CA LEU A 176 10.61 23.96 0.36
C LEU A 176 11.88 24.11 -0.49
N VAL A 177 11.77 24.48 -1.77
CA VAL A 177 12.88 24.42 -2.74
C VAL A 177 14.14 25.08 -2.20
N ASP A 178 13.99 26.26 -1.61
CA ASP A 178 15.08 27.10 -1.11
C ASP A 178 15.29 27.04 0.41
N SER A 179 14.66 26.08 1.10
CA SER A 179 14.74 25.98 2.57
C SER A 179 15.19 24.59 3.04
N PRO A 180 16.52 24.34 3.11
CA PRO A 180 17.06 23.06 3.61
C PRO A 180 16.54 22.68 4.99
N SER A 181 16.35 23.65 5.88
CA SER A 181 15.78 23.39 7.21
C SER A 181 14.33 22.90 7.14
N LYS A 182 13.50 23.39 6.20
CA LYS A 182 12.13 22.87 6.02
C LYS A 182 12.12 21.48 5.42
N LYS A 183 13.06 21.18 4.51
CA LYS A 183 13.25 19.84 3.96
C LYS A 183 13.63 18.83 5.05
N GLY A 184 14.51 19.22 5.98
CA GLY A 184 14.88 18.40 7.14
C GLY A 184 13.67 18.07 8.01
N VAL A 185 12.90 19.09 8.41
CA VAL A 185 11.67 18.90 9.20
C VAL A 185 10.65 18.01 8.46
N LEU A 186 10.40 18.26 7.18
CA LEU A 186 9.50 17.42 6.37
C LEU A 186 9.93 15.95 6.39
N ARG A 187 11.24 15.69 6.19
CA ARG A 187 11.79 14.34 6.18
C ARG A 187 11.59 13.67 7.54
N GLU A 188 11.96 14.35 8.63
CA GLU A 188 11.81 13.83 9.99
C GLU A 188 10.35 13.51 10.33
N VAL A 189 9.40 14.37 9.94
CA VAL A 189 7.96 14.10 10.15
C VAL A 189 7.49 12.89 9.36
N ASN A 190 7.84 12.80 8.06
CA ASN A 190 7.40 11.69 7.21
C ASN A 190 8.05 10.35 7.61
N GLU A 191 9.30 10.35 8.06
CA GLU A 191 9.97 9.17 8.63
C GLU A 191 9.34 8.76 9.95
N GLY A 192 9.03 9.73 10.83
CA GLY A 192 8.32 9.48 12.08
C GLY A 192 6.91 8.95 11.88
N LEU A 193 6.18 9.42 10.86
CA LEU A 193 4.87 8.87 10.48
C LEU A 193 4.97 7.40 10.05
N LEU A 194 5.98 7.04 9.25
CA LEU A 194 6.22 5.65 8.89
C LEU A 194 6.51 4.80 10.13
N ALA A 195 7.40 5.25 11.01
CA ALA A 195 7.71 4.55 12.26
C ALA A 195 6.45 4.37 13.15
N PHE A 196 5.61 5.40 13.24
CA PHE A 196 4.33 5.33 13.96
C PHE A 196 3.43 4.23 13.42
N THR A 197 3.26 4.14 12.11
CA THR A 197 2.42 3.09 11.50
C THR A 197 2.97 1.68 11.73
N GLN A 198 4.30 1.52 11.76
CA GLN A 198 4.93 0.24 12.08
C GLN A 198 4.67 -0.18 13.53
N SER A 199 4.50 0.77 14.44
CA SER A 199 4.15 0.51 15.84
C SER A 199 2.65 0.38 16.11
N ASN A 200 1.80 0.73 15.14
CA ASN A 200 0.35 0.73 15.30
C ASN A 200 -0.35 0.06 14.10
N PRO A 201 -0.71 -1.24 14.19
CA PRO A 201 -1.26 -2.00 13.07
C PRO A 201 -2.66 -1.53 12.62
N LYS A 202 -3.30 -0.60 13.35
CA LYS A 202 -4.57 0.01 12.94
C LYS A 202 -4.36 1.25 12.04
N VAL A 203 -3.12 1.70 11.87
CA VAL A 203 -2.76 2.85 11.03
C VAL A 203 -1.90 2.36 9.88
N LEU A 204 -2.38 2.54 8.65
CA LEU A 204 -1.58 2.24 7.46
C LEU A 204 -0.84 3.49 7.01
N HIS A 205 0.32 3.31 6.41
CA HIS A 205 1.10 4.39 5.80
C HIS A 205 0.85 4.46 4.31
N LYS A 206 0.77 5.68 3.77
CA LYS A 206 0.88 5.93 2.33
C LYS A 206 1.83 7.09 2.07
N ARG A 207 2.85 6.82 1.26
CA ARG A 207 3.71 7.86 0.68
C ARG A 207 2.88 8.75 -0.25
N PHE A 208 3.18 10.04 -0.25
CA PHE A 208 2.56 10.96 -1.19
C PHE A 208 3.05 10.65 -2.61
N PRO A 209 2.15 10.56 -3.62
CA PRO A 209 2.43 9.89 -4.91
C PRO A 209 3.31 10.69 -5.88
N PHE A 210 3.67 11.94 -5.57
CA PHE A 210 4.55 12.74 -6.43
C PHE A 210 5.21 13.87 -5.64
N ARG A 211 6.36 14.35 -6.13
CA ARG A 211 7.09 15.47 -5.54
C ARG A 211 6.85 16.76 -6.34
N PHE A 212 7.02 17.90 -5.68
CA PHE A 212 7.00 19.19 -6.34
C PHE A 212 8.18 19.29 -7.30
N ARG A 213 7.88 19.67 -8.54
CA ARG A 213 8.87 20.09 -9.53
C ARG A 213 8.39 21.40 -10.15
N PRO A 214 9.28 22.38 -10.42
CA PRO A 214 8.93 23.53 -11.24
C PRO A 214 8.27 23.07 -12.54
N HIS A 215 7.15 23.69 -12.91
CA HIS A 215 6.35 23.35 -14.10
C HIS A 215 5.72 21.94 -14.10
N SER A 216 5.68 21.26 -12.95
CA SER A 216 4.89 20.03 -12.81
C SER A 216 3.41 20.30 -13.11
N PRO A 217 2.72 19.43 -13.87
CA PRO A 217 1.29 19.58 -14.10
C PRO A 217 0.45 19.28 -12.84
N TYR A 218 1.06 18.79 -11.75
CA TYR A 218 0.37 18.36 -10.53
C TYR A 218 0.19 19.49 -9.51
N PHE A 219 0.88 20.61 -9.68
CA PHE A 219 0.80 21.75 -8.79
C PHE A 219 0.26 22.96 -9.53
N THR A 220 -0.44 23.78 -8.78
CA THR A 220 -0.91 25.10 -9.20
C THR A 220 0.24 26.11 -9.30
N SER A 221 -0.06 27.28 -9.84
CA SER A 221 0.91 28.36 -10.01
C SER A 221 1.48 28.89 -8.69
N ASP A 222 0.74 28.72 -7.59
CA ASP A 222 1.20 29.09 -6.24
C ASP A 222 2.25 28.11 -5.65
N ARG A 223 2.49 26.99 -6.35
CA ARG A 223 3.48 25.96 -6.01
C ARG A 223 3.22 25.25 -4.67
N LEU A 224 2.07 25.44 -4.07
CA LEU A 224 1.66 24.88 -2.79
C LEU A 224 0.50 23.92 -2.99
N HIS A 225 -0.56 24.38 -3.67
CA HIS A 225 -1.77 23.59 -3.88
C HIS A 225 -1.65 22.70 -5.11
N LEU A 226 -2.40 21.60 -5.10
CA LEU A 226 -2.45 20.70 -6.25
C LEU A 226 -3.33 21.30 -7.34
N SER A 227 -2.94 21.05 -8.59
CA SER A 227 -3.85 21.25 -9.71
C SER A 227 -4.97 20.21 -9.66
N GLU A 228 -6.02 20.37 -10.47
CA GLU A 228 -7.04 19.32 -10.64
C GLU A 228 -6.40 17.97 -10.99
N LYS A 229 -5.39 17.97 -11.87
CA LYS A 229 -4.65 16.76 -12.23
C LYS A 229 -3.89 16.16 -11.05
N GLY A 230 -3.32 16.99 -10.18
CA GLY A 230 -2.66 16.53 -8.95
C GLY A 230 -3.63 15.87 -7.99
N TYR A 231 -4.82 16.45 -7.80
CA TYR A 231 -5.89 15.83 -6.99
C TYR A 231 -6.40 14.53 -7.59
N GLU A 232 -6.53 14.44 -8.91
CA GLU A 232 -6.90 13.23 -9.63
C GLU A 232 -5.91 12.09 -9.35
N VAL A 233 -4.61 12.37 -9.54
CA VAL A 233 -3.54 11.39 -9.31
C VAL A 233 -3.52 10.95 -7.84
N LEU A 234 -3.64 11.89 -6.90
CA LEU A 234 -3.70 11.57 -5.47
C LEU A 234 -4.88 10.68 -5.10
N GLY A 235 -6.10 11.02 -5.55
CA GLY A 235 -7.28 10.23 -5.26
C GLY A 235 -7.17 8.80 -5.82
N LYS A 236 -6.69 8.67 -7.06
CA LYS A 236 -6.49 7.36 -7.71
C LYS A 236 -5.40 6.52 -7.02
N SER A 237 -4.28 7.12 -6.61
CA SER A 237 -3.18 6.40 -5.96
C SER A 237 -3.54 5.88 -4.56
N LEU A 238 -4.54 6.49 -3.90
CA LEU A 238 -5.04 6.06 -2.60
C LEU A 238 -5.99 4.85 -2.70
N ALA A 239 -6.62 4.65 -3.86
CA ALA A 239 -7.66 3.64 -4.03
C ALA A 239 -7.21 2.19 -3.76
N PRO A 240 -6.01 1.72 -4.17
CA PRO A 240 -5.56 0.36 -3.86
C PRO A 240 -5.47 0.10 -2.35
N SER A 241 -4.87 1.01 -1.59
CA SER A 241 -4.75 0.91 -0.13
C SER A 241 -6.11 0.92 0.55
N VAL A 242 -7.03 1.79 0.11
CA VAL A 242 -8.39 1.85 0.67
C VAL A 242 -9.20 0.59 0.31
N LYS A 243 -9.09 0.06 -0.91
CA LYS A 243 -9.73 -1.23 -1.29
C LYS A 243 -9.23 -2.37 -0.42
N HIS A 244 -7.93 -2.43 -0.15
CA HIS A 244 -7.35 -3.44 0.72
C HIS A 244 -7.96 -3.37 2.13
N LEU A 245 -8.04 -2.17 2.72
CA LEU A 245 -8.69 -1.95 4.02
C LEU A 245 -10.16 -2.36 4.03
N LEU A 246 -10.92 -1.95 3.01
CA LEU A 246 -12.34 -2.31 2.88
C LEU A 246 -12.52 -3.83 2.81
N LYS A 247 -11.66 -4.54 2.07
CA LYS A 247 -11.68 -6.01 2.01
C LYS A 247 -11.37 -6.64 3.36
N GLN A 248 -10.37 -6.13 4.09
CA GLN A 248 -10.04 -6.63 5.42
C GLN A 248 -11.23 -6.50 6.37
N LEU A 249 -11.96 -5.38 6.33
CA LEU A 249 -13.16 -5.18 7.15
C LEU A 249 -14.27 -6.17 6.76
N ALA A 250 -14.56 -6.34 5.47
CA ALA A 250 -15.56 -7.31 5.01
C ALA A 250 -15.21 -8.75 5.43
N CYS A 251 -13.93 -9.14 5.36
CA CYS A 251 -13.46 -10.44 5.80
C CYS A 251 -13.60 -10.62 7.31
N ALA A 252 -13.23 -9.61 8.10
CA ALA A 252 -13.37 -9.63 9.55
C ALA A 252 -14.84 -9.74 9.99
N GLU A 253 -15.75 -9.01 9.34
CA GLU A 253 -17.20 -9.08 9.57
C GLU A 253 -17.75 -10.47 9.26
N LYS A 254 -17.38 -11.05 8.11
CA LYS A 254 -17.79 -12.42 7.73
C LYS A 254 -17.26 -13.45 8.73
N ALA A 255 -16.02 -13.32 9.18
CA ALA A 255 -15.42 -14.20 10.18
C ALA A 255 -16.14 -14.08 11.53
N ALA A 256 -16.46 -12.86 11.98
CA ALA A 256 -17.21 -12.63 13.22
C ALA A 256 -18.62 -13.25 13.15
N LYS A 257 -19.36 -13.05 12.05
CA LYS A 257 -20.68 -13.65 11.82
C LYS A 257 -20.63 -15.18 11.77
N ARG A 258 -19.59 -15.76 11.16
CA ARG A 258 -19.39 -17.22 11.14
C ARG A 258 -19.07 -17.75 12.52
N ASN A 259 -18.23 -17.07 13.29
CA ASN A 259 -17.88 -17.48 14.65
C ASN A 259 -19.05 -17.37 15.61
N SER A 260 -19.91 -16.34 15.51
CA SER A 260 -21.13 -16.27 16.33
C SER A 260 -22.09 -17.43 16.02
N GLN A 261 -22.24 -17.79 14.75
CA GLN A 261 -23.05 -18.94 14.33
C GLN A 261 -22.43 -20.28 14.76
N LEU A 262 -21.10 -20.40 14.74
CA LEU A 262 -20.38 -21.59 15.20
C LEU A 262 -20.46 -21.76 16.72
N VAL A 263 -20.33 -20.69 17.52
CA VAL A 263 -20.49 -20.75 18.98
C VAL A 263 -21.91 -21.16 19.38
N GLU A 264 -22.93 -20.80 18.59
CA GLU A 264 -24.29 -21.34 18.75
C GLU A 264 -24.40 -22.82 18.35
N ALA A 265 -23.52 -23.32 17.46
CA ALA A 265 -23.54 -24.68 16.94
C ALA A 265 -22.61 -25.68 17.67
N THR A 266 -21.53 -25.22 18.31
CA THR A 266 -20.51 -26.05 18.99
C THR A 266 -20.69 -26.14 20.50
N ALA A 267 -21.89 -25.84 21.01
CA ALA A 267 -22.32 -26.31 22.32
C ALA A 267 -22.48 -27.85 22.37
N ASP A 268 -22.30 -28.56 21.26
CA ASP A 268 -22.14 -30.01 21.18
C ASP A 268 -20.70 -30.32 20.73
N GLY A 269 -19.91 -30.86 21.66
CA GLY A 269 -18.45 -30.92 21.57
C GLY A 269 -17.89 -31.96 20.62
N CYS A 270 -16.58 -31.83 20.34
CA CYS A 270 -15.62 -32.93 20.17
C CYS A 270 -14.20 -32.36 19.99
N ASP A 271 -13.24 -33.04 20.62
CA ASP A 271 -11.81 -32.78 20.57
C ASP A 271 -11.17 -33.31 19.27
N GLU A 272 -10.17 -32.62 18.71
CA GLU A 272 -9.26 -33.17 17.71
C GLU A 272 -7.79 -32.82 18.02
N GLU A 273 -6.96 -33.87 17.99
CA GLU A 273 -5.49 -33.84 18.07
C GLU A 273 -4.84 -33.93 16.68
N ASP A 274 -3.61 -33.41 16.63
CA ASP A 274 -2.78 -33.06 15.48
C ASP A 274 -2.32 -34.20 14.55
N TYR A 275 -2.11 -33.86 13.27
CA TYR A 275 -1.41 -34.68 12.27
C TYR A 275 -0.41 -33.82 11.47
N ILE A 276 0.87 -34.24 11.42
CA ILE A 276 1.91 -33.66 10.56
C ILE A 276 2.34 -34.71 9.51
N PRO A 277 2.20 -34.47 8.20
CA PRO A 277 2.66 -35.40 7.18
C PRO A 277 4.10 -35.12 6.72
N ALA A 278 4.82 -36.20 6.44
CA ALA A 278 6.13 -36.23 5.81
C ALA A 278 6.13 -35.55 4.41
N ILE A 279 7.23 -34.87 4.08
CA ILE A 279 7.46 -34.19 2.80
C ILE A 279 7.62 -35.26 1.71
N SER A 280 6.55 -35.48 0.95
CA SER A 280 6.50 -36.39 -0.20
C SER A 280 6.86 -35.68 -1.51
N ASP A 281 7.04 -36.47 -2.57
CA ASP A 281 7.10 -36.16 -4.01
C ASP A 281 5.90 -35.30 -4.48
N LYS A 282 5.73 -34.10 -3.92
CA LYS A 282 4.62 -33.22 -4.28
C LYS A 282 4.89 -32.63 -5.66
N PRO A 283 3.94 -32.75 -6.59
CA PRO A 283 4.08 -32.17 -7.92
C PRO A 283 4.42 -30.68 -7.83
N PHE A 284 5.20 -30.21 -8.80
CA PHE A 284 5.49 -28.79 -8.97
C PHE A 284 4.19 -28.08 -9.32
N ASN A 285 3.72 -27.20 -8.44
CA ASN A 285 2.45 -26.51 -8.60
C ASN A 285 2.61 -25.16 -9.32
N GLY A 286 3.85 -24.75 -9.60
CA GLY A 286 4.16 -23.46 -10.22
C GLY A 286 3.93 -22.27 -9.30
N ASN A 287 3.93 -22.47 -7.98
CA ASN A 287 3.80 -21.36 -7.03
C ASN A 287 5.19 -20.76 -6.78
N VAL A 288 5.42 -19.57 -7.32
CA VAL A 288 6.69 -18.85 -7.18
C VAL A 288 6.47 -17.57 -6.38
N PHE A 289 7.43 -17.23 -5.51
CA PHE A 289 7.45 -15.95 -4.82
C PHE A 289 8.74 -15.19 -5.09
N CYS A 290 8.61 -13.97 -5.62
CA CYS A 290 9.72 -13.07 -5.91
C CYS A 290 9.88 -12.06 -4.77
N TYR A 291 11.02 -12.06 -4.09
CA TYR A 291 11.30 -11.13 -2.98
C TYR A 291 12.56 -10.33 -3.26
N GLY A 292 12.51 -9.01 -3.05
CA GLY A 292 13.65 -8.17 -3.34
C GLY A 292 13.46 -6.71 -2.98
N ASP A 293 14.27 -5.87 -3.62
CA ASP A 293 14.18 -4.42 -3.52
C ASP A 293 13.22 -3.82 -4.57
N GLU A 294 13.40 -2.56 -4.94
CA GLU A 294 12.61 -1.87 -5.95
C GLU A 294 12.60 -2.53 -7.34
N HIS A 295 13.64 -3.29 -7.72
CA HIS A 295 13.64 -4.00 -9.00
C HIS A 295 12.60 -5.13 -8.99
N THR A 296 12.40 -5.78 -7.84
CA THR A 296 11.32 -6.75 -7.64
C THR A 296 9.95 -6.09 -7.62
N ALA A 297 9.85 -4.86 -7.09
CA ALA A 297 8.61 -4.10 -7.13
C ALA A 297 8.24 -3.67 -8.57
N GLY A 298 9.20 -3.71 -9.50
CA GLY A 298 9.00 -3.24 -10.87
C GLY A 298 9.12 -1.73 -11.01
N ALA A 299 9.84 -1.06 -10.12
CA ALA A 299 10.12 0.36 -10.24
C ALA A 299 11.05 0.59 -11.44
N ILE A 300 10.61 1.40 -12.40
CA ILE A 300 11.35 1.68 -13.64
C ILE A 300 12.34 2.84 -13.46
N SER A 301 12.22 3.62 -12.36
CA SER A 301 13.20 4.63 -11.93
C SER A 301 12.91 5.13 -10.51
N ASP A 302 13.91 5.70 -9.85
CA ASP A 302 13.80 6.44 -8.57
C ASP A 302 12.78 7.59 -8.64
N GLU A 303 12.35 7.98 -9.85
CA GLU A 303 11.44 9.09 -10.10
C GLU A 303 9.96 8.68 -10.18
N ILE A 304 9.64 7.38 -10.28
CA ILE A 304 8.28 6.88 -10.49
C ILE A 304 7.70 6.38 -9.16
N ILE A 305 6.74 7.12 -8.61
CA ILE A 305 6.00 6.77 -7.38
C ILE A 305 4.56 6.31 -7.73
N ASP A 306 4.19 6.30 -9.01
CA ASP A 306 2.93 5.71 -9.46
C ASP A 306 3.06 4.19 -9.52
N GLU A 307 2.57 3.50 -8.49
CA GLU A 307 2.50 2.03 -8.43
C GLU A 307 1.76 1.42 -9.64
N SER A 308 0.93 2.18 -10.36
CA SER A 308 0.28 1.69 -11.59
C SER A 308 1.24 1.58 -12.78
N LEU A 309 2.41 2.21 -12.70
CA LEU A 309 3.49 2.08 -13.67
C LEU A 309 4.52 1.03 -13.26
N PHE A 310 4.32 0.35 -12.12
CA PHE A 310 5.20 -0.73 -11.73
C PHE A 310 4.95 -1.91 -12.66
N THR A 311 6.01 -2.36 -13.31
CA THR A 311 6.01 -3.57 -14.13
C THR A 311 6.91 -4.59 -13.46
N PRO A 312 6.44 -5.24 -12.38
CA PRO A 312 7.24 -6.24 -11.67
C PRO A 312 7.59 -7.36 -12.65
N TYR A 313 8.85 -7.80 -12.64
CA TYR A 313 9.29 -8.89 -13.52
C TYR A 313 8.47 -10.17 -13.27
N ALA A 314 7.90 -10.32 -12.08
CA ALA A 314 6.98 -11.40 -11.71
C ALA A 314 5.81 -11.58 -12.69
N THR A 315 5.28 -10.50 -13.27
CA THR A 315 4.21 -10.60 -14.28
C THR A 315 4.70 -11.24 -15.59
N PHE A 316 5.94 -10.91 -16.00
CA PHE A 316 6.56 -11.54 -17.16
C PHE A 316 6.94 -12.99 -16.87
N LEU A 317 7.50 -13.25 -15.69
CA LEU A 317 7.82 -14.60 -15.24
C LEU A 317 6.57 -15.49 -15.19
N GLU A 318 5.44 -14.99 -14.67
CA GLU A 318 4.18 -15.73 -14.66
C GLU A 318 3.75 -16.11 -16.07
N LYS A 319 3.79 -15.16 -17.00
CA LYS A 319 3.43 -15.40 -18.40
C LYS A 319 4.32 -16.45 -19.06
N GLU A 320 5.64 -16.37 -18.88
CA GLU A 320 6.58 -17.35 -19.43
C GLU A 320 6.38 -18.73 -18.81
N LEU A 321 6.24 -18.81 -17.48
CA LEU A 321 5.95 -20.07 -16.79
C LEU A 321 4.62 -20.68 -17.24
N THR A 322 3.60 -19.87 -17.48
CA THR A 322 2.31 -20.35 -18.00
C THR A 322 2.51 -21.00 -19.37
N GLY A 323 3.25 -20.37 -20.29
CA GLY A 323 3.52 -20.95 -21.60
C GLY A 323 4.26 -22.29 -21.54
N GLU A 324 5.25 -22.42 -20.65
CA GLU A 324 6.04 -23.65 -20.49
C GLU A 324 5.28 -24.76 -19.76
N LEU A 325 4.48 -24.42 -18.74
CA LEU A 325 3.79 -25.39 -17.89
C LEU A 325 2.42 -25.82 -18.42
N GLU A 326 1.71 -24.98 -19.19
CA GLU A 326 0.45 -25.40 -19.84
C GLU A 326 0.64 -26.59 -20.78
N ALA A 327 1.85 -26.77 -21.31
CA ALA A 327 2.22 -27.95 -22.11
C ALA A 327 2.37 -29.23 -21.27
N GLN A 328 2.52 -29.13 -19.95
CA GLN A 328 2.96 -30.22 -19.08
C GLN A 328 2.00 -30.51 -17.90
N SER A 329 1.22 -29.53 -17.46
CA SER A 329 0.34 -29.61 -16.29
C SER A 329 -0.98 -28.89 -16.50
N SER A 330 -2.02 -29.33 -15.81
CA SER A 330 -3.32 -28.64 -15.74
C SER A 330 -3.33 -27.47 -14.75
N THR A 331 -2.22 -27.19 -14.06
CA THR A 331 -2.11 -26.11 -13.06
C THR A 331 -1.52 -24.86 -13.70
N THR A 332 -2.28 -23.77 -13.68
CA THR A 332 -1.75 -22.45 -14.03
C THR A 332 -0.77 -22.01 -12.93
N PRO A 333 0.50 -21.71 -13.25
CA PRO A 333 1.45 -21.19 -12.27
C PRO A 333 0.95 -19.86 -11.69
N LYS A 334 1.39 -19.57 -10.47
CA LYS A 334 1.10 -18.31 -9.78
C LYS A 334 2.41 -17.70 -9.32
N VAL A 335 2.68 -16.46 -9.73
CA VAL A 335 3.87 -15.74 -9.30
C VAL A 335 3.47 -14.56 -8.42
N ASP A 336 3.77 -14.67 -7.14
CA ASP A 336 3.63 -13.58 -6.17
C ASP A 336 4.92 -12.75 -6.13
N HIS A 337 4.83 -11.49 -5.71
CA HIS A 337 6.01 -10.64 -5.57
C HIS A 337 5.89 -9.64 -4.44
N LEU A 338 7.03 -9.28 -3.88
CA LEU A 338 7.17 -8.24 -2.87
C LEU A 338 8.55 -7.60 -3.01
N GLY A 339 8.57 -6.39 -3.56
CA GLY A 339 9.75 -5.55 -3.59
C GLY A 339 9.66 -4.43 -2.56
N VAL A 340 10.74 -4.18 -1.83
CA VAL A 340 10.79 -3.12 -0.82
C VAL A 340 11.87 -2.11 -1.16
N HIS A 341 11.45 -0.91 -1.55
CA HIS A 341 12.35 0.14 -1.99
C HIS A 341 13.33 0.59 -0.89
N ASP A 342 14.56 0.90 -1.29
CA ASP A 342 15.65 1.36 -0.43
C ASP A 342 16.09 0.32 0.62
N TRP A 343 15.75 -0.96 0.42
CA TRP A 343 16.21 -2.02 1.31
C TRP A 343 17.51 -2.62 0.78
N THR A 344 18.52 -2.58 1.64
CA THR A 344 19.74 -3.38 1.50
C THR A 344 19.47 -4.82 1.91
N ALA A 345 20.28 -5.77 1.45
CA ALA A 345 20.20 -7.18 1.85
C ALA A 345 20.21 -7.33 3.39
N LYS A 346 21.04 -6.52 4.07
CA LYS A 346 21.07 -6.45 5.54
C LYS A 346 19.72 -6.08 6.14
N LYS A 347 19.09 -5.02 5.63
CA LYS A 347 17.80 -4.53 6.13
C LYS A 347 16.68 -5.54 5.86
N MET A 348 16.72 -6.20 4.70
CA MET A 348 15.81 -7.30 4.38
C MET A 348 15.92 -8.44 5.40
N LEU A 349 17.15 -8.79 5.79
CA LEU A 349 17.43 -9.84 6.76
C LEU A 349 17.01 -9.46 8.18
N GLU A 350 17.28 -8.21 8.61
CA GLU A 350 16.85 -7.70 9.91
C GLU A 350 15.32 -7.59 10.05
N LYS A 351 14.59 -7.58 8.93
CA LYS A 351 13.15 -7.36 8.84
C LYS A 351 12.38 -8.55 8.26
N LEU A 352 12.93 -9.76 8.32
CA LEU A 352 12.28 -11.00 7.85
C LEU A 352 10.83 -11.18 8.33
N ASN A 353 10.56 -10.80 9.57
CA ASN A 353 9.25 -10.95 10.22
C ASN A 353 8.46 -9.63 10.32
N LEU A 354 8.88 -8.59 9.59
CA LEU A 354 8.15 -7.33 9.60
C LEU A 354 6.80 -7.53 8.93
N GLU A 355 5.71 -7.18 9.62
CA GLU A 355 4.35 -7.32 9.10
C GLU A 355 4.23 -6.64 7.72
N TYR A 356 3.57 -7.33 6.79
CA TYR A 356 3.33 -6.93 5.39
C TYR A 356 4.52 -6.93 4.43
N VAL A 357 5.74 -6.66 4.90
CA VAL A 357 6.90 -6.44 4.02
C VAL A 357 8.09 -7.37 4.26
N GLY A 358 8.04 -8.19 5.32
CA GLY A 358 9.05 -9.20 5.61
C GLY A 358 8.87 -10.48 4.79
N LEU A 359 9.98 -11.08 4.36
CA LEU A 359 10.00 -12.34 3.60
C LEU A 359 9.16 -13.45 4.26
N LEU A 360 9.39 -13.71 5.55
CA LEU A 360 8.71 -14.79 6.27
C LEU A 360 7.25 -14.43 6.54
N SER A 361 6.97 -13.18 6.89
CA SER A 361 5.60 -12.69 7.04
C SER A 361 4.77 -12.89 5.77
N ARG A 362 5.37 -12.70 4.59
CA ARG A 362 4.66 -12.89 3.32
C ARG A 362 4.49 -14.37 2.94
N ILE A 363 5.48 -15.22 3.25
CA ILE A 363 5.36 -16.67 3.06
C ILE A 363 4.26 -17.25 3.99
N ASP A 364 4.17 -16.74 5.21
CA ASP A 364 3.23 -17.23 6.23
C ASP A 364 1.83 -16.62 6.13
N ASP A 365 1.65 -15.57 5.33
CA ASP A 365 0.36 -14.92 5.08
C ASP A 365 -0.73 -15.96 4.72
N PRO A 366 -1.88 -15.97 5.43
CA PRO A 366 -2.97 -16.91 5.15
C PRO A 366 -3.57 -16.81 3.74
N SER A 367 -3.35 -15.68 3.04
CA SER A 367 -3.75 -15.47 1.65
C SER A 367 -2.73 -15.98 0.62
N SER A 368 -1.50 -16.29 1.07
CA SER A 368 -0.47 -16.90 0.23
C SER A 368 -0.79 -18.36 -0.07
N PRO A 369 -0.23 -18.94 -1.15
CA PRO A 369 -0.31 -20.37 -1.41
C PRO A 369 0.11 -21.20 -0.19
N SER A 370 -0.48 -22.39 -0.06
CA SER A 370 -0.12 -23.34 1.01
C SER A 370 1.31 -23.87 0.92
N SER A 371 1.94 -23.74 -0.24
CA SER A 371 3.37 -24.00 -0.47
C SER A 371 3.87 -23.21 -1.68
N PHE A 372 5.11 -22.75 -1.61
CA PHE A 372 5.90 -22.22 -2.71
C PHE A 372 6.87 -23.28 -3.21
N ASP A 373 6.83 -23.55 -4.51
CA ASP A 373 7.81 -24.43 -5.15
C ASP A 373 9.18 -23.75 -5.20
N VAL A 374 9.20 -22.43 -5.46
CA VAL A 374 10.43 -21.65 -5.56
C VAL A 374 10.23 -20.27 -4.93
N VAL A 375 11.21 -19.81 -4.15
CA VAL A 375 11.35 -18.40 -3.76
C VAL A 375 12.56 -17.81 -4.49
N ILE A 376 12.36 -16.75 -5.28
CA ILE A 376 13.41 -16.03 -5.99
C ILE A 376 13.80 -14.82 -5.15
N ILE A 377 15.09 -14.68 -4.84
CA ILE A 377 15.61 -13.57 -4.04
C ILE A 377 16.49 -12.68 -4.92
N MET A 378 16.11 -11.41 -5.00
CA MET A 378 16.85 -10.36 -5.72
C MET A 378 17.27 -9.29 -4.72
N ALA A 379 18.56 -9.21 -4.42
CA ALA A 379 19.08 -8.25 -3.46
C ALA A 379 20.53 -7.85 -3.80
N GLY A 380 20.97 -6.72 -3.27
CA GLY A 380 22.37 -6.29 -3.31
C GLY A 380 22.65 -5.04 -4.15
N THR A 381 21.75 -4.65 -5.06
CA THR A 381 21.85 -3.40 -5.83
C THR A 381 21.97 -2.18 -4.90
N ASN A 382 21.12 -2.09 -3.88
CA ASN A 382 21.16 -1.02 -2.88
C ASN A 382 22.42 -1.03 -1.99
N ASP A 383 22.96 -2.21 -1.69
CA ASP A 383 24.14 -2.37 -0.84
C ASP A 383 25.41 -1.79 -1.50
N LEU A 384 25.47 -1.78 -2.83
CA LEU A 384 26.61 -1.23 -3.57
C LEU A 384 26.73 0.29 -3.50
N PHE A 385 25.65 1.00 -3.14
CA PHE A 385 25.65 2.45 -2.95
C PHE A 385 26.12 2.90 -1.57
N VAL A 386 26.34 1.98 -0.63
CA VAL A 386 26.81 2.33 0.71
C VAL A 386 28.29 2.74 0.66
N GLU A 387 28.60 3.94 1.19
CA GLU A 387 29.95 4.46 1.35
C GLU A 387 30.64 3.78 2.56
N SER A 388 31.28 2.64 2.33
CA SER A 388 32.12 1.95 3.32
C SER A 388 33.24 1.13 2.66
N ASP A 389 34.08 0.48 3.47
CA ASP A 389 35.18 -0.35 2.97
C ASP A 389 34.66 -1.50 2.08
N ALA A 390 35.18 -1.59 0.86
CA ALA A 390 34.71 -2.51 -0.17
C ALA A 390 34.78 -3.98 0.27
N THR A 391 35.84 -4.38 0.98
CA THR A 391 36.05 -5.77 1.38
C THR A 391 35.07 -6.19 2.46
N THR A 392 34.80 -5.30 3.41
CA THR A 392 33.79 -5.54 4.45
C THR A 392 32.39 -5.63 3.86
N ILE A 393 32.02 -4.70 2.97
CA ILE A 393 30.71 -4.72 2.31
C ILE A 393 30.52 -6.02 1.52
N GLU A 394 31.52 -6.43 0.73
CA GLU A 394 31.40 -7.63 -0.12
C GLU A 394 31.05 -8.88 0.70
N LYS A 395 31.78 -9.12 1.80
CA LYS A 395 31.54 -10.26 2.69
C LYS A 395 30.20 -10.16 3.40
N GLU A 396 29.87 -8.98 3.94
CA GLU A 396 28.59 -8.78 4.62
C GLU A 396 27.42 -8.95 3.67
N LEU A 397 27.51 -8.38 2.46
CA LEU A 397 26.51 -8.50 1.41
C LEU A 397 26.25 -9.96 1.04
N LEU A 398 27.31 -10.72 0.73
CA LEU A 398 27.20 -12.14 0.42
C LEU A 398 26.52 -12.91 1.58
N GLN A 399 26.96 -12.68 2.82
CA GLN A 399 26.38 -13.35 3.99
C GLN A 399 24.92 -12.96 4.23
N ASN A 400 24.55 -11.70 3.99
CA ASN A 400 23.18 -11.25 4.14
C ASN A 400 22.25 -11.90 3.10
N ILE A 401 22.69 -11.99 1.84
CA ILE A 401 21.91 -12.67 0.78
C ILE A 401 21.76 -14.16 1.14
N ILE A 402 22.85 -14.84 1.52
CA ILE A 402 22.79 -16.24 1.98
C ILE A 402 21.80 -16.39 3.16
N GLY A 403 21.83 -15.49 4.14
CA GLY A 403 20.90 -15.52 5.27
C GLY A 403 19.42 -15.40 4.85
N LEU A 404 19.12 -14.66 3.79
CA LEU A 404 17.75 -14.59 3.22
C LEU A 404 17.33 -15.95 2.63
N HIS A 405 18.23 -16.62 1.91
CA HIS A 405 17.98 -17.97 1.36
C HIS A 405 17.74 -19.00 2.46
N GLU A 406 18.62 -19.02 3.47
CA GLU A 406 18.50 -19.93 4.61
C GLU A 406 17.20 -19.68 5.39
N ALA A 407 16.82 -18.41 5.58
CA ALA A 407 15.57 -18.06 6.21
C ALA A 407 14.36 -18.56 5.40
N ALA A 408 14.32 -18.34 4.09
CA ALA A 408 13.26 -18.87 3.24
C ALA A 408 13.17 -20.42 3.30
N LEU A 409 14.30 -21.11 3.16
CA LEU A 409 14.37 -22.59 3.17
C LEU A 409 14.04 -23.21 4.54
N SER A 410 14.16 -22.43 5.61
CA SER A 410 13.73 -22.84 6.96
C SER A 410 12.20 -22.91 7.09
N ASN A 411 11.47 -22.21 6.23
CA ASN A 411 10.00 -22.25 6.21
C ASN A 411 9.50 -23.52 5.50
N PRO A 412 8.67 -24.35 6.14
CA PRO A 412 8.19 -25.61 5.56
C PRO A 412 7.34 -25.45 4.30
N LYS A 413 6.86 -24.24 3.99
CA LYS A 413 6.14 -23.93 2.75
C LYS A 413 7.08 -23.81 1.55
N VAL A 414 8.39 -23.62 1.73
CA VAL A 414 9.34 -23.35 0.63
C VAL A 414 10.13 -24.61 0.28
N LYS A 415 10.05 -25.05 -0.98
CA LYS A 415 10.80 -26.23 -1.44
C LYS A 415 12.23 -25.88 -1.84
N ALA A 416 12.40 -24.82 -2.63
CA ALA A 416 13.67 -24.37 -3.18
C ALA A 416 13.77 -22.83 -3.24
N THR A 417 14.98 -22.33 -3.41
CA THR A 417 15.26 -20.91 -3.66
C THR A 417 16.15 -20.69 -4.87
N ILE A 418 16.04 -19.53 -5.51
CA ILE A 418 16.93 -19.10 -6.60
C ILE A 418 17.53 -17.75 -6.23
N ALA A 419 18.86 -17.71 -6.19
CA ALA A 419 19.62 -16.46 -6.10
C ALA A 419 19.76 -15.88 -7.51
N VAL A 420 19.46 -14.59 -7.66
CA VAL A 420 19.72 -13.87 -8.91
C VAL A 420 20.96 -13.02 -8.71
N ASP A 421 21.89 -13.11 -9.66
CA ASP A 421 23.09 -12.27 -9.70
C ASP A 421 22.75 -10.78 -9.61
N ILE A 422 23.61 -10.02 -8.95
CA ILE A 422 23.59 -8.57 -9.04
C ILE A 422 23.87 -8.20 -10.51
N PRO A 423 22.92 -7.55 -11.20
CA PRO A 423 23.05 -7.32 -12.63
C PRO A 423 24.10 -6.24 -12.95
N PRO A 424 24.72 -6.30 -14.13
CA PRO A 424 25.54 -5.19 -14.62
C PRO A 424 24.69 -3.92 -14.76
N SER A 425 25.30 -2.76 -14.57
CA SER A 425 24.64 -1.47 -14.76
C SER A 425 25.65 -0.39 -15.16
N GLY A 426 25.17 0.71 -15.76
CA GLY A 426 26.03 1.86 -16.07
C GLY A 426 26.71 2.44 -14.83
N TYR A 427 26.08 2.33 -13.65
CA TYR A 427 26.72 2.70 -12.39
C TYR A 427 27.95 1.82 -12.09
N LEU A 428 27.88 0.51 -12.30
CA LEU A 428 29.01 -0.39 -12.08
C LEU A 428 30.12 -0.16 -13.11
N GLU A 429 29.77 0.14 -14.36
CA GLU A 429 30.73 0.53 -15.41
C GLU A 429 31.55 1.76 -14.98
N ASP A 430 30.92 2.74 -14.36
CA ASP A 430 31.57 3.96 -13.85
C ASP A 430 32.31 3.75 -12.51
N HIS A 431 32.07 2.62 -11.82
CA HIS A 431 32.61 2.33 -10.48
C HIS A 431 33.26 0.92 -10.45
N PRO A 432 34.47 0.74 -11.01
CA PRO A 432 35.09 -0.57 -11.20
C PRO A 432 35.34 -1.36 -9.91
N ILE A 433 35.51 -0.68 -8.78
CA ILE A 433 35.61 -1.33 -7.47
C ILE A 433 34.28 -1.99 -7.10
N LYS A 434 33.15 -1.30 -7.31
CA LYS A 434 31.81 -1.82 -7.03
C LYS A 434 31.42 -2.92 -8.02
N ASP A 435 31.83 -2.81 -9.28
CA ASP A 435 31.68 -3.89 -10.28
C ASP A 435 32.42 -5.17 -9.84
N THR A 436 33.68 -5.02 -9.43
CA THR A 436 34.48 -6.16 -8.91
C THR A 436 33.81 -6.79 -7.69
N MET A 437 33.27 -5.99 -6.77
CA MET A 437 32.52 -6.50 -5.61
C MET A 437 31.27 -7.27 -6.04
N ALA A 438 30.47 -6.74 -6.98
CA ALA A 438 29.28 -7.42 -7.48
C ALA A 438 29.63 -8.78 -8.10
N GLN A 439 30.70 -8.85 -8.89
CA GLN A 439 31.20 -10.10 -9.48
C GLN A 439 31.65 -11.10 -8.42
N ASN A 440 32.36 -10.66 -7.39
CA ASN A 440 32.78 -11.52 -6.28
C ASN A 440 31.58 -12.06 -5.48
N VAL A 441 30.57 -11.24 -5.23
CA VAL A 441 29.31 -11.68 -4.59
C VAL A 441 28.61 -12.72 -5.45
N ASN A 442 28.47 -12.48 -6.77
CA ASN A 442 27.85 -13.44 -7.69
C ASN A 442 28.60 -14.78 -7.72
N LEU A 443 29.93 -14.77 -7.72
CA LEU A 443 30.75 -15.98 -7.61
C LEU A 443 30.49 -16.71 -6.28
N GLY A 444 30.43 -15.98 -5.16
CA GLY A 444 30.12 -16.56 -3.85
C GLY A 444 28.72 -17.18 -3.79
N LEU A 445 27.72 -16.55 -4.42
CA LEU A 445 26.36 -17.09 -4.52
C LEU A 445 26.32 -18.37 -5.36
N LEU A 446 27.09 -18.43 -6.45
CA LEU A 446 27.23 -19.63 -7.26
C LEU A 446 27.87 -20.78 -6.46
N GLU A 447 28.95 -20.53 -5.73
CA GLU A 447 29.59 -21.52 -4.86
C GLU A 447 28.64 -22.02 -3.77
N TYR A 448 27.86 -21.11 -3.16
CA TYR A 448 26.83 -21.44 -2.18
C TYR A 448 25.75 -22.35 -2.79
N ALA A 449 25.21 -22.01 -3.96
CA ALA A 449 24.17 -22.78 -4.65
C ALA A 449 24.67 -24.16 -5.09
N GLN A 450 25.94 -24.28 -5.51
CA GLN A 450 26.54 -25.58 -5.82
C GLN A 450 26.68 -26.48 -4.58
N SER A 451 26.92 -25.86 -3.42
CA SER A 451 27.04 -26.56 -2.14
C SER A 451 25.67 -26.85 -1.49
N ASN A 452 24.64 -26.11 -1.86
CA ASN A 452 23.28 -26.19 -1.32
C ASN A 452 22.26 -26.19 -2.49
N PRO A 453 21.95 -27.36 -3.08
CA PRO A 453 21.17 -27.46 -4.31
C PRO A 453 19.65 -27.24 -4.14
N ARG A 454 19.20 -26.85 -2.93
CA ARG A 454 17.81 -26.47 -2.64
C ARG A 454 17.72 -24.96 -2.66
#